data_AF-A0A5D2F3C9-F1
#
_entry.id   AF-A0A5D2F3C9-F1
#
_cell.length_a   1.000
_cell.length_b   1.000
_cell.length_c   1.000
_cell.angle_alpha   90.00
_cell.angle_beta   90.00
_cell.angle_gamma   90.00
#
_symmetry.space_group_name_H-M   'P 1'
#
loop_
_entity.id
_entity.type
_entity.pdbx_description
1 polymer ?
#
loop_
_entity_poly.entity_id
_entity_poly.type
_entity_poly.pdbx_seq_one_letter_code
_entity_poly.pdbx_strand_id
1 'polypeptide(L)'
;MAVDSKFQSMDIDVKIKKFTWRIQNFSSLEVKKLYSEVFTVDGYKWRIIIFPKGNHVDHLSIYLDVADSATLPYGWSKYAQVGFGVIDQFDRETSSTRVTQHCFNAREADWGFTRFLCLTELHNPKRGYLLNDECLVEVYVCTDKTLDFISREFIVETDWDELKAKEADCVKAVMDNQKTPTTKPVEITLPSPTQSSSQTVATEPEEPAEEDMNTFFTSLESELSSSRMLYSKEEAKEALAKIKEALNTTPVNLNDSGKFSPLKQAIMILARFDGSSTTLTIEQKNELLDLEERLKELANRAAKAVQDKDQLTAKESIKQTMTCNLESSLIRYKEVETEVKQVDQILAALREEVEEAQKRKEKMLAERKGIYRSCKEMKMELDALGKELAECEATAKVGEEEEKSVEAEWGRIKDFISSIEAKI
;
A
#
# COMPACT_ATOMS: atom_id res chain seq x y z
N MET A 1 -4.90 -39.23 5.89
CA MET A 1 -4.26 -38.90 7.18
C MET A 1 -3.92 -37.43 7.13
N ALA A 2 -4.83 -36.60 7.63
CA ALA A 2 -4.63 -35.16 7.76
C ALA A 2 -3.77 -34.95 9.00
N VAL A 3 -2.63 -34.27 8.84
CA VAL A 3 -1.80 -33.87 9.98
C VAL A 3 -2.36 -32.55 10.49
N ASP A 4 -2.75 -32.55 11.76
CA ASP A 4 -3.32 -31.42 12.50
C ASP A 4 -2.42 -30.18 12.44
N SER A 5 -2.77 -29.24 11.55
CA SER A 5 -2.30 -27.86 11.55
C SER A 5 -3.12 -26.99 12.52
N LYS A 6 -3.29 -27.49 13.75
CA LYS A 6 -4.07 -26.81 14.81
C LYS A 6 -3.34 -26.72 16.14
N PHE A 7 -2.01 -26.75 16.12
CA PHE A 7 -1.22 -26.32 17.27
C PHE A 7 -0.86 -24.85 17.12
N GLN A 8 -1.39 -24.06 18.06
CA GLN A 8 -0.82 -22.80 18.57
C GLN A 8 -1.23 -21.47 17.90
N SER A 9 -2.53 -21.24 17.73
CA SER A 9 -3.08 -19.89 17.45
C SER A 9 -3.58 -19.14 18.70
N MET A 10 -3.58 -19.76 19.90
CA MET A 10 -4.26 -19.22 21.08
C MET A 10 -3.36 -18.68 22.21
N ASP A 11 -2.03 -18.66 22.07
CA ASP A 11 -1.10 -18.21 23.15
C ASP A 11 -0.05 -17.17 22.72
N ILE A 12 0.01 -16.76 21.45
CA ILE A 12 1.00 -15.77 20.97
C ILE A 12 0.64 -14.36 21.46
N ASP A 13 -0.66 -14.07 21.53
CA ASP A 13 -1.22 -12.76 21.92
C ASP A 13 -0.99 -12.43 23.42
N VAL A 14 -0.70 -13.44 24.25
CA VAL A 14 -0.43 -13.28 25.68
C VAL A 14 1.03 -12.86 25.96
N LYS A 15 1.95 -13.12 25.02
CA LYS A 15 3.40 -12.86 25.22
C LYS A 15 3.94 -11.62 24.51
N ILE A 16 3.23 -11.12 23.50
CA ILE A 16 3.63 -9.93 22.74
C ILE A 16 2.71 -8.79 23.12
N LYS A 17 3.29 -7.68 23.58
CA LYS A 17 2.53 -6.44 23.81
C LYS A 17 2.69 -5.50 22.64
N LYS A 18 1.57 -5.19 21.97
CA LYS A 18 1.45 -4.11 20.98
C LYS A 18 1.17 -2.79 21.69
N PHE A 19 1.86 -1.75 21.27
CA PHE A 19 1.64 -0.37 21.67
C PHE A 19 1.54 0.51 20.42
N THR A 20 0.47 1.29 20.31
CA THR A 20 0.19 2.17 19.17
C THR A 20 0.28 3.62 19.62
N TRP A 21 1.05 4.41 18.87
CA TRP A 21 1.28 5.82 19.11
C TRP A 21 0.91 6.65 17.89
N ARG A 22 -0.08 7.52 18.05
CA ARG A 22 -0.52 8.47 17.04
C ARG A 22 0.08 9.84 17.32
N ILE A 23 0.85 10.36 16.36
CA ILE A 23 1.55 11.63 16.48
C ILE A 23 0.87 12.62 15.53
N GLN A 24 0.22 13.63 16.07
CA GLN A 24 -0.50 14.65 15.31
C GLN A 24 0.40 15.82 14.93
N ASN A 25 0.01 16.53 13.87
CA ASN A 25 0.73 17.70 13.34
C ASN A 25 2.21 17.40 13.07
N PHE A 26 2.51 16.21 12.54
CA PHE A 26 3.85 15.64 12.48
C PHE A 26 4.83 16.54 11.70
N SER A 27 4.38 17.12 10.59
CA SER A 27 5.21 17.98 9.74
C SER A 27 5.59 19.30 10.41
N SER A 28 4.78 19.76 11.37
CA SER A 28 5.03 21.01 12.12
C SER A 28 5.96 20.85 13.32
N LEU A 29 6.38 19.63 13.65
CA LEU A 29 7.21 19.36 14.82
C LEU A 29 8.61 19.99 14.68
N GLU A 30 8.92 20.93 15.57
CA GLU A 30 10.25 21.56 15.66
C GLU A 30 11.19 20.88 16.65
N VAL A 31 10.66 20.01 17.50
CA VAL A 31 11.44 19.31 18.53
C VAL A 31 12.39 18.28 17.92
N LYS A 32 13.61 18.18 18.48
CA LYS A 32 14.64 17.24 18.02
C LYS A 32 14.24 15.77 18.26
N LYS A 33 13.57 15.48 19.37
CA LYS A 33 13.10 14.14 19.73
C LYS A 33 11.76 14.22 20.46
N LEU A 34 10.96 13.17 20.30
CA LEU A 34 9.69 12.95 20.97
C LEU A 34 9.74 11.67 21.79
N TYR A 35 8.94 11.65 22.85
CA TYR A 35 8.73 10.49 23.69
C TYR A 35 7.25 10.12 23.66
N SER A 36 6.96 8.83 23.55
CA SER A 36 5.60 8.32 23.76
C SER A 36 5.23 8.35 25.24
N GLU A 37 3.98 8.03 25.53
CA GLU A 37 3.58 7.58 26.86
C GLU A 37 4.35 6.32 27.26
N VAL A 38 4.49 6.12 28.57
CA VAL A 38 5.19 4.98 29.14
C VAL A 38 4.21 3.80 29.25
N PHE A 39 4.63 2.63 28.76
CA PHE A 39 3.86 1.39 28.87
C PHE A 39 4.67 0.29 29.55
N THR A 40 4.01 -0.68 30.17
CA THR A 40 4.68 -1.72 30.96
C THR A 40 4.60 -3.08 30.28
N VAL A 41 5.74 -3.74 30.14
CA VAL A 41 5.84 -5.12 29.64
C VAL A 41 6.77 -5.89 30.57
N ASP A 42 6.25 -6.98 31.15
CA ASP A 42 6.98 -7.87 32.04
C ASP A 42 7.64 -7.15 33.24
N GLY A 43 6.92 -6.17 33.80
CA GLY A 43 7.37 -5.37 34.95
C GLY A 43 8.34 -4.24 34.64
N TYR A 44 8.78 -4.08 33.38
CA TYR A 44 9.64 -2.97 32.95
C TYR A 44 8.84 -1.88 32.26
N LYS A 45 9.20 -0.61 32.51
CA LYS A 45 8.58 0.55 31.89
C LYS A 45 9.33 0.93 30.62
N TRP A 46 8.63 0.83 29.51
CA TRP A 46 9.13 1.13 28.18
C TRP A 46 8.52 2.42 27.65
N ARG A 47 9.25 3.10 26.76
CA ARG A 47 8.74 4.24 25.98
C ARG A 47 9.40 4.26 24.61
N ILE A 48 8.70 4.79 23.63
CA ILE A 48 9.22 4.99 22.27
C ILE A 48 9.91 6.35 22.22
N ILE A 49 11.06 6.41 21.57
CA ILE A 49 11.77 7.65 21.23
C ILE A 49 11.77 7.80 19.71
N ILE A 50 11.32 8.94 19.21
CA ILE A 50 11.38 9.25 17.78
C ILE A 50 12.14 10.55 17.54
N PHE A 51 12.97 10.56 16.51
CA PHE A 51 13.58 11.77 15.96
C PHE A 51 12.90 12.07 14.62
N PRO A 52 11.87 12.94 14.60
CA PRO A 52 11.01 13.13 13.42
C PRO A 52 11.77 13.69 12.21
N LYS A 53 12.82 14.49 12.46
CA LYS A 53 13.74 15.03 11.44
C LYS A 53 15.07 14.28 11.37
N GLY A 54 15.16 13.14 12.05
CA GLY A 54 16.32 12.27 12.12
C GLY A 54 17.35 12.63 13.18
N ASN A 55 18.13 11.62 13.56
CA ASN A 55 19.21 11.72 14.55
C ASN A 55 20.57 11.89 13.84
N HIS A 56 20.84 13.10 13.33
CA HIS A 56 22.01 13.42 12.49
C HIS A 56 22.03 12.67 11.14
N VAL A 57 20.86 12.21 10.68
CA VAL A 57 20.65 11.53 9.40
C VAL A 57 19.35 12.03 8.75
N ASP A 58 19.20 11.77 7.45
CA ASP A 58 18.05 12.12 6.60
C ASP A 58 16.88 11.12 6.67
N HIS A 59 16.78 10.39 7.79
CA HIS A 59 15.79 9.34 8.01
C HIS A 59 15.10 9.58 9.35
N LEU A 60 13.81 9.24 9.44
CA LEU A 60 13.13 9.04 10.70
C LEU A 60 13.94 8.02 11.52
N SER A 61 14.26 8.36 12.77
CA SER A 61 14.90 7.44 13.71
C SER A 61 13.90 7.04 14.78
N ILE A 62 13.87 5.76 15.13
CA ILE A 62 12.96 5.21 16.14
C ILE A 62 13.71 4.26 17.06
N TYR A 63 13.44 4.38 18.36
CA TYR A 63 14.06 3.58 19.42
C TYR A 63 13.03 3.20 20.47
N LEU A 64 13.29 2.10 21.17
CA LEU A 64 12.62 1.73 22.40
C LEU A 64 13.60 1.99 23.56
N ASP A 65 13.11 2.61 24.62
CA ASP A 65 13.90 2.97 25.81
C ASP A 65 13.24 2.49 27.09
N VAL A 66 14.05 2.08 28.06
CA VAL A 66 13.59 1.75 29.41
C VAL A 66 13.46 3.05 30.21
N ALA A 67 12.23 3.54 30.34
CA ALA A 67 11.91 4.88 30.83
C ALA A 67 12.47 5.19 32.23
N ASP A 68 12.55 4.18 33.09
CA ASP A 68 13.03 4.30 34.47
C ASP A 68 14.38 3.57 34.71
N SER A 69 15.17 3.37 33.65
CA SER A 69 16.51 2.76 33.65
C SER A 69 17.41 3.24 34.79
N ALA A 70 17.41 4.56 35.07
CA ALA A 70 18.24 5.17 36.11
C ALA A 70 17.84 4.78 37.55
N THR A 71 16.63 4.26 37.74
CA THR A 71 16.10 3.85 39.06
C THR A 71 16.16 2.33 39.28
N LEU A 72 16.54 1.56 38.25
CA LEU A 72 16.63 0.11 38.34
C LEU A 72 17.87 -0.35 39.12
N PRO A 73 17.82 -1.54 39.76
CA PRO A 73 18.94 -2.07 40.53
C PRO A 73 20.24 -2.17 39.71
N TYR A 74 21.38 -1.99 40.37
CA TYR A 74 22.68 -2.15 39.73
C TYR A 74 22.82 -3.55 39.11
N GLY A 75 23.27 -3.60 37.85
CA GLY A 75 23.44 -4.86 37.10
C GLY A 75 22.15 -5.41 36.47
N TRP A 76 21.06 -4.65 36.43
CA TRP A 76 19.86 -5.05 35.71
C TRP A 76 20.16 -5.30 34.23
N SER A 77 19.53 -6.33 33.68
CA SER A 77 19.53 -6.61 32.26
C SER A 77 18.20 -7.22 31.86
N LYS A 78 17.61 -6.73 30.78
CA LYS A 78 16.34 -7.23 30.25
C LYS A 78 16.44 -7.45 28.76
N TYR A 79 16.13 -8.66 28.33
CA TYR A 79 15.98 -8.94 26.91
C TYR A 79 14.60 -8.53 26.43
N ALA A 80 14.57 -7.97 25.22
CA ALA A 80 13.36 -7.88 24.44
C ALA A 80 13.66 -8.04 22.94
N GLN A 81 12.78 -8.78 22.26
CA GLN A 81 12.57 -8.67 20.83
C GLN A 81 11.54 -7.54 20.60
N VAL A 82 11.85 -6.66 19.65
CA VAL A 82 11.08 -5.45 19.38
C VAL A 82 10.79 -5.35 17.89
N GLY A 83 9.52 -5.27 17.54
CA GLY A 83 9.06 -4.91 16.20
C GLY A 83 8.63 -3.45 16.16
N PHE A 84 9.18 -2.67 15.24
CA PHE A 84 8.76 -1.30 14.97
C PHE A 84 8.02 -1.26 13.64
N GLY A 85 6.92 -0.50 13.58
CA GLY A 85 6.14 -0.24 12.39
C GLY A 85 5.79 1.24 12.28
N VAL A 86 6.10 1.85 11.15
CA VAL A 86 5.47 3.12 10.73
C VAL A 86 4.44 2.75 9.68
N ILE A 87 3.18 2.96 10.02
CA ILE A 87 2.06 2.37 9.31
C ILE A 87 1.69 3.22 8.11
N ASP A 88 1.65 2.62 6.93
CA ASP A 88 0.99 3.21 5.77
C ASP A 88 -0.52 3.04 5.96
N GLN A 89 -1.21 4.15 6.16
CA GLN A 89 -2.64 4.19 6.48
C GLN A 89 -3.53 4.03 5.23
N PHE A 90 -2.97 4.01 4.01
CA PHE A 90 -3.68 3.65 2.78
C PHE A 90 -3.61 2.15 2.52
N ASP A 91 -2.44 1.56 2.71
CA ASP A 91 -2.21 0.14 2.53
C ASP A 91 -1.21 -0.38 3.59
N ARG A 92 -1.74 -1.08 4.59
CA ARG A 92 -0.96 -1.59 5.71
C ARG A 92 0.12 -2.58 5.28
N GLU A 93 -0.04 -3.30 4.15
CA GLU A 93 0.98 -4.21 3.62
C GLU A 93 2.24 -3.48 3.16
N THR A 94 2.10 -2.23 2.75
CA THR A 94 3.23 -1.38 2.35
C THR A 94 3.88 -0.63 3.51
N SER A 95 3.43 -0.88 4.75
CA SER A 95 4.02 -0.28 5.95
C SER A 95 5.51 -0.60 6.09
N SER A 96 6.25 0.37 6.62
CA SER A 96 7.67 0.19 6.92
C SER A 96 7.81 -0.45 8.28
N THR A 97 8.27 -1.70 8.31
CA THR A 97 8.39 -2.49 9.53
C THR A 97 9.79 -3.08 9.65
N ARG A 98 10.35 -3.09 10.86
CA ARG A 98 11.66 -3.68 11.15
C ARG A 98 11.66 -4.31 12.53
N VAL A 99 12.34 -5.45 12.67
CA VAL A 99 12.46 -6.19 13.92
C VAL A 99 13.91 -6.16 14.38
N THR A 100 14.11 -6.03 15.69
CA THR A 100 15.41 -6.14 16.34
C THR A 100 15.27 -6.88 17.66
N GLN A 101 16.40 -7.27 18.25
CA GLN A 101 16.44 -7.85 19.58
C GLN A 101 17.65 -7.31 20.32
N HIS A 102 17.48 -7.07 21.62
CA HIS A 102 18.54 -6.49 22.44
C HIS A 102 18.41 -6.89 23.91
N CYS A 103 19.55 -6.90 24.62
CA CYS A 103 19.62 -7.04 26.08
C CYS A 103 19.86 -5.66 26.71
N PHE A 104 18.77 -4.94 26.94
CA PHE A 104 18.74 -3.63 27.59
C PHE A 104 19.41 -3.69 28.96
N ASN A 105 20.20 -2.68 29.28
CA ASN A 105 20.94 -2.59 30.53
C ASN A 105 21.24 -1.12 30.85
N ALA A 106 21.90 -0.86 31.98
CA ALA A 106 22.19 0.50 32.42
C ALA A 106 23.06 1.33 31.45
N ARG A 107 23.86 0.69 30.58
CA ARG A 107 24.69 1.38 29.57
C ARG A 107 23.97 1.54 28.23
N GLU A 108 23.13 0.58 27.88
CA GLU A 108 22.35 0.51 26.64
C GLU A 108 20.88 0.41 27.01
N ALA A 109 20.33 1.52 27.51
CA ALA A 109 18.95 1.59 27.98
C ALA A 109 17.95 1.79 26.83
N ASP A 110 18.45 2.25 25.68
CA ASP A 110 17.71 2.44 24.44
C ASP A 110 18.30 1.62 23.29
N TRP A 111 17.43 1.15 22.41
CA TRP A 111 17.82 0.38 21.23
C TRP A 111 16.81 0.54 20.09
N GLY A 112 17.30 0.56 18.85
CA GLY A 112 16.44 0.77 17.68
C GLY A 112 17.21 1.09 16.41
N PHE A 113 16.60 1.89 15.54
CA PHE A 113 17.08 2.18 14.20
C PHE A 113 17.30 3.68 13.99
N THR A 114 18.55 4.07 13.82
CA THR A 114 18.92 5.44 13.42
C THR A 114 18.39 5.78 12.03
N ARG A 115 18.42 4.82 11.09
CA ARG A 115 17.88 4.95 9.73
C ARG A 115 16.68 4.02 9.57
N PHE A 116 15.50 4.45 10.01
CA PHE A 116 14.28 3.62 9.93
C PHE A 116 13.54 3.83 8.62
N LEU A 117 13.07 5.05 8.34
CA LEU A 117 12.32 5.41 7.13
C LEU A 117 12.86 6.72 6.54
N CYS A 118 13.12 6.75 5.23
CA CYS A 118 13.58 7.97 4.54
C CYS A 118 12.58 9.11 4.75
N LEU A 119 13.06 10.31 5.10
CA LEU A 119 12.16 11.46 5.29
C LEU A 119 11.43 11.83 3.99
N THR A 120 12.10 11.66 2.84
CA THR A 120 11.50 11.87 1.51
C THR A 120 10.36 10.90 1.22
N GLU A 121 10.44 9.67 1.73
CA GLU A 121 9.38 8.66 1.60
C GLU A 121 8.26 8.91 2.61
N LEU A 122 8.60 9.23 3.86
CA LEU A 122 7.66 9.56 4.92
C LEU A 122 6.74 10.74 4.53
N HIS A 123 7.30 11.78 3.92
CA HIS A 123 6.57 12.96 3.47
C HIS A 123 5.97 12.85 2.07
N ASN A 124 6.05 11.69 1.42
CA ASN A 124 5.49 11.51 0.09
C ASN A 124 3.95 11.39 0.18
N PRO A 125 3.16 12.30 -0.44
CA PRO A 125 1.70 12.24 -0.37
C PRO A 125 1.08 11.00 -1.03
N LYS A 126 1.84 10.28 -1.86
CA LYS A 126 1.42 9.01 -2.46
C LYS A 126 1.55 7.81 -1.52
N ARG A 127 2.24 7.99 -0.39
CA ARG A 127 2.39 6.99 0.69
C ARG A 127 1.49 7.41 1.85
N GLY A 128 0.81 6.47 2.48
CA GLY A 128 -0.15 6.75 3.55
C GLY A 128 0.47 6.92 4.94
N TYR A 129 1.79 7.13 5.03
CA TYR A 129 2.48 7.27 6.32
C TYR A 129 2.03 8.51 7.11
N LEU A 130 1.68 9.59 6.41
CA LEU A 130 1.14 10.82 7.00
C LEU A 130 -0.27 11.08 6.45
N LEU A 131 -1.29 10.62 7.19
CA LEU A 131 -2.69 10.88 6.86
C LEU A 131 -3.20 12.03 7.73
N ASN A 132 -3.67 13.12 7.11
CA ASN A 132 -4.07 14.35 7.82
C ASN A 132 -2.96 14.92 8.73
N ASP A 133 -1.70 14.82 8.29
CA ASP A 133 -0.50 15.17 9.07
C ASP A 133 -0.37 14.38 10.39
N GLU A 134 -1.00 13.21 10.47
CA GLU A 134 -0.82 12.27 11.58
C GLU A 134 0.05 11.08 11.14
N CYS A 135 1.08 10.81 11.93
CA CYS A 135 1.93 9.63 11.80
C CYS A 135 1.48 8.55 12.78
N LEU A 136 1.24 7.33 12.28
CA LEU A 136 0.87 6.18 13.10
C LEU A 136 2.07 5.25 13.28
N VAL A 137 2.49 5.07 14.52
CA VAL A 137 3.62 4.24 14.90
C VAL A 137 3.14 3.10 15.79
N GLU A 138 3.60 1.89 15.49
CA GLU A 138 3.27 0.71 16.27
C GLU A 138 4.54 0.00 16.70
N VAL A 139 4.58 -0.43 17.96
CA VAL A 139 5.70 -1.14 18.54
C VAL A 139 5.21 -2.40 19.24
N TYR A 140 5.85 -3.51 18.93
CA TYR A 140 5.56 -4.83 19.46
C TYR A 140 6.75 -5.24 20.33
N VAL A 141 6.50 -5.63 21.58
CA VAL A 141 7.56 -6.00 22.53
C VAL A 141 7.30 -7.40 23.07
N CYS A 142 8.29 -8.28 22.95
CA CYS A 142 8.31 -9.62 23.52
C CYS A 142 9.55 -9.78 24.39
N THR A 143 9.40 -10.16 25.66
CA THR A 143 10.53 -10.35 26.59
C THR A 143 10.97 -11.80 26.75
N ASP A 144 10.31 -12.73 26.05
CA ASP A 144 10.62 -14.16 26.08
C ASP A 144 11.77 -14.48 25.12
N LYS A 145 12.93 -14.86 25.67
CA LYS A 145 14.14 -15.24 24.90
C LYS A 145 13.99 -16.51 24.08
N THR A 146 12.97 -17.33 24.36
CA THR A 146 12.86 -18.67 23.77
C THR A 146 12.14 -18.68 22.43
N LEU A 147 11.62 -17.52 21.99
CA LEU A 147 10.65 -17.43 20.90
C LEU A 147 10.90 -16.19 20.02
N ASP A 148 11.22 -16.40 18.74
CA ASP A 148 11.29 -15.35 17.70
C ASP A 148 9.89 -15.18 17.07
N PHE A 149 8.95 -14.59 17.82
CA PHE A 149 7.56 -14.47 17.37
C PHE A 149 7.26 -13.21 16.57
N ILE A 150 8.05 -12.15 16.74
CA ILE A 150 7.77 -10.89 16.04
C ILE A 150 8.40 -10.98 14.65
N SER A 151 7.58 -11.23 13.62
CA SER A 151 7.96 -11.15 12.21
C SER A 151 7.34 -9.93 11.54
N ARG A 152 7.81 -9.62 10.32
CA ARG A 152 7.20 -8.58 9.48
C ARG A 152 5.75 -8.92 9.17
N GLU A 153 5.48 -10.17 8.83
CA GLU A 153 4.16 -10.71 8.54
C GLU A 153 3.24 -10.54 9.75
N PHE A 154 3.70 -10.89 10.95
CA PHE A 154 2.94 -10.72 12.19
C PHE A 154 2.54 -9.25 12.44
N ILE A 155 3.48 -8.31 12.28
CA ILE A 155 3.22 -6.88 12.48
C ILE A 155 2.15 -6.37 11.50
N VAL A 156 2.19 -6.81 10.24
CA VAL A 156 1.25 -6.42 9.17
C VAL A 156 -0.11 -7.12 9.31
N GLU A 157 -0.17 -8.31 9.90
CA GLU A 157 -1.39 -9.13 10.01
C GLU A 157 -2.23 -8.80 11.27
N THR A 158 -1.63 -8.28 12.36
CA THR A 158 -2.29 -8.15 13.68
C THR A 158 -3.57 -7.30 13.73
N ASP A 159 -3.90 -6.49 12.71
CA ASP A 159 -5.07 -5.59 12.73
C ASP A 159 -6.09 -5.86 11.61
N TRP A 160 -5.91 -6.88 10.77
CA TRP A 160 -6.93 -7.23 9.78
C TRP A 160 -8.25 -7.66 10.47
N ASP A 161 -8.16 -8.29 11.64
CA ASP A 161 -9.33 -8.79 12.39
C ASP A 161 -10.06 -7.71 13.20
N GLU A 162 -9.38 -6.69 13.73
CA GLU A 162 -10.02 -5.56 14.41
C GLU A 162 -10.71 -4.58 13.43
N LEU A 163 -10.16 -4.42 12.21
CA LEU A 163 -10.79 -3.60 11.17
C LEU A 163 -12.07 -4.26 10.64
N LYS A 164 -12.06 -5.59 10.44
CA LYS A 164 -13.24 -6.39 10.05
C LYS A 164 -14.37 -6.30 11.06
N ALA A 165 -14.05 -6.29 12.36
CA ALA A 165 -15.03 -6.14 13.43
C ALA A 165 -15.67 -4.73 13.45
N LYS A 166 -14.87 -3.68 13.23
CA LYS A 166 -15.36 -2.29 13.15
C LYS A 166 -16.14 -2.00 11.87
N GLU A 167 -15.76 -2.59 10.74
CA GLU A 167 -16.53 -2.52 9.49
C GLU A 167 -17.89 -3.24 9.61
N ALA A 168 -17.95 -4.38 10.29
CA ALA A 168 -19.20 -5.12 10.52
C ALA A 168 -20.18 -4.34 11.43
N ASP A 169 -19.69 -3.64 12.45
CA ASP A 169 -20.51 -2.80 13.32
C ASP A 169 -20.98 -1.51 12.63
N CYS A 170 -20.14 -0.89 11.79
CA CYS A 170 -20.53 0.25 10.97
C CYS A 170 -21.60 -0.10 9.93
N VAL A 171 -21.51 -1.27 9.30
CA VAL A 171 -22.54 -1.75 8.34
C VAL A 171 -23.86 -2.04 9.04
N LYS A 172 -23.83 -2.57 10.27
CA LYS A 172 -25.03 -2.85 11.08
C LYS A 172 -25.75 -1.55 11.48
N ALA A 173 -25.02 -0.52 11.86
CA ALA A 173 -25.58 0.80 12.21
C ALA A 173 -26.22 1.54 11.01
N VAL A 174 -25.73 1.29 9.79
CA VAL A 174 -26.29 1.88 8.55
C VAL A 174 -27.57 1.15 8.10
N MET A 175 -27.68 -0.16 8.35
CA MET A 175 -28.88 -0.93 7.98
C MET A 175 -30.08 -0.71 8.90
N ASP A 176 -29.86 -0.35 10.17
CA ASP A 176 -30.95 -0.08 11.13
C ASP A 176 -31.62 1.29 10.94
N ASN A 177 -31.02 2.21 10.16
CA ASN A 177 -31.56 3.55 9.89
C ASN A 177 -32.40 3.68 8.61
N GLN A 178 -32.67 2.58 7.91
CA GLN A 178 -33.59 2.58 6.74
C GLN A 178 -34.79 1.65 6.98
N LYS A 179 -35.69 2.04 7.88
CA LYS A 179 -37.07 1.54 7.90
C LYS A 179 -38.04 2.71 7.80
N THR A 180 -38.78 2.70 6.70
CA THR A 180 -39.68 3.72 6.14
C THR A 180 -40.84 4.15 7.05
N PRO A 181 -41.55 5.24 6.68
CA PRO A 181 -43.00 5.18 6.68
C PRO A 181 -43.61 5.46 5.30
N THR A 182 -44.44 4.49 4.93
CA THR A 182 -45.48 4.38 3.91
C THR A 182 -46.27 5.65 3.62
N THR A 183 -46.53 5.93 2.32
CA THR A 183 -47.83 6.46 1.87
C THR A 183 -48.08 6.11 0.39
N LYS A 184 -49.19 5.41 0.12
CA LYS A 184 -49.84 5.26 -1.22
C LYS A 184 -50.42 6.63 -1.65
N PRO A 185 -50.96 6.91 -2.87
CA PRO A 185 -51.58 5.96 -3.83
C PRO A 185 -51.51 6.34 -5.34
N VAL A 186 -52.27 5.56 -6.12
CA VAL A 186 -52.98 5.90 -7.37
C VAL A 186 -52.32 5.50 -8.69
N GLU A 187 -52.85 4.40 -9.21
CA GLU A 187 -52.76 3.91 -10.58
C GLU A 187 -53.88 4.56 -11.42
N ILE A 188 -53.53 5.27 -12.51
CA ILE A 188 -54.48 5.61 -13.58
C ILE A 188 -53.82 5.38 -14.94
N THR A 189 -54.46 4.49 -15.67
CA THR A 189 -54.20 3.97 -17.01
C THR A 189 -54.50 5.02 -18.10
N LEU A 190 -53.65 5.09 -19.13
CA LEU A 190 -53.96 5.77 -20.41
C LEU A 190 -55.18 5.13 -21.11
N PRO A 191 -55.92 5.90 -21.91
CA PRO A 191 -55.86 5.62 -23.35
C PRO A 191 -55.95 6.86 -24.26
N SER A 192 -55.49 6.67 -25.51
CA SER A 192 -55.90 7.38 -26.73
C SER A 192 -56.23 6.30 -27.77
N PRO A 193 -56.76 6.60 -28.97
CA PRO A 193 -57.65 7.68 -29.43
C PRO A 193 -59.01 7.05 -29.86
N THR A 194 -60.02 7.72 -30.41
CA THR A 194 -60.22 7.91 -31.86
C THR A 194 -61.63 8.51 -32.11
N GLN A 195 -61.74 9.30 -33.18
CA GLN A 195 -62.93 9.62 -34.02
C GLN A 195 -63.94 10.66 -33.50
N SER A 196 -63.83 11.88 -34.03
CA SER A 196 -64.98 12.77 -34.24
C SER A 196 -65.30 12.78 -35.73
N SER A 197 -66.46 12.22 -36.07
CA SER A 197 -67.06 12.20 -37.40
C SER A 197 -67.56 13.59 -37.77
N SER A 198 -67.16 14.09 -38.94
CA SER A 198 -67.85 15.18 -39.64
C SER A 198 -68.67 14.55 -40.75
N GLN A 199 -69.99 14.75 -40.73
CA GLN A 199 -70.85 14.57 -41.90
C GLN A 199 -71.23 15.95 -42.44
N THR A 200 -70.72 16.26 -43.62
CA THR A 200 -71.16 17.32 -44.53
C THR A 200 -71.73 16.67 -45.77
N VAL A 201 -73.04 16.81 -45.98
CA VAL A 201 -73.79 16.83 -47.27
C VAL A 201 -75.10 17.54 -46.92
N ALA A 202 -75.64 18.52 -47.65
CA ALA A 202 -75.51 18.86 -49.05
C ALA A 202 -75.48 20.38 -49.22
N THR A 203 -74.83 20.88 -50.27
CA THR A 203 -75.46 21.60 -51.40
C THR A 203 -74.31 21.93 -52.35
N GLU A 204 -74.38 21.47 -53.61
CA GLU A 204 -73.46 21.91 -54.66
C GLU A 204 -73.56 23.42 -54.86
N PRO A 205 -72.44 24.12 -55.11
CA PRO A 205 -72.47 25.38 -55.80
C PRO A 205 -71.96 25.24 -57.23
N GLU A 206 -72.68 25.92 -58.10
CA GLU A 206 -72.50 26.11 -59.53
C GLU A 206 -71.07 26.51 -59.94
N GLU A 207 -70.74 26.30 -61.22
CA GLU A 207 -69.51 26.81 -61.85
C GLU A 207 -69.40 28.34 -61.64
N PRO A 208 -68.25 28.84 -61.18
CA PRO A 208 -68.07 30.26 -60.86
C PRO A 208 -68.03 31.11 -62.13
N ALA A 209 -68.61 32.31 -62.07
CA ALA A 209 -68.57 33.27 -63.17
C ALA A 209 -67.12 33.69 -63.49
N GLU A 210 -66.83 33.98 -64.76
CA GLU A 210 -65.49 34.32 -65.26
C GLU A 210 -64.86 35.54 -64.55
N GLU A 211 -65.69 36.49 -64.10
CA GLU A 211 -65.25 37.63 -63.28
C GLU A 211 -64.76 37.21 -61.88
N ASP A 212 -65.37 36.22 -61.23
CA ASP A 212 -64.95 35.74 -59.91
C ASP A 212 -63.63 34.96 -60.01
N MET A 213 -63.44 34.20 -61.10
CA MET A 213 -62.15 33.56 -61.41
C MET A 213 -61.06 34.60 -61.66
N ASN A 214 -61.33 35.62 -62.48
CA ASN A 214 -60.36 36.67 -62.75
C ASN A 214 -60.05 37.51 -61.51
N THR A 215 -61.03 37.75 -60.62
CA THR A 215 -60.83 38.46 -59.35
C THR A 215 -60.01 37.63 -58.37
N PHE A 216 -60.26 36.32 -58.30
CA PHE A 216 -59.43 35.40 -57.53
C PHE A 216 -58.00 35.38 -58.05
N PHE A 217 -57.78 35.20 -59.36
CA PHE A 217 -56.44 35.15 -59.93
C PHE A 217 -55.73 36.50 -59.91
N THR A 218 -56.41 37.64 -60.03
CA THR A 218 -55.78 38.97 -59.83
C THR A 218 -55.47 39.27 -58.37
N SER A 219 -56.32 38.83 -57.42
CA SER A 219 -56.00 38.85 -55.99
C SER A 219 -54.83 37.94 -55.67
N LEU A 220 -54.79 36.76 -56.29
CA LEU A 220 -53.69 35.80 -56.16
C LEU A 220 -52.40 36.37 -56.77
N GLU A 221 -52.47 37.02 -57.93
CA GLU A 221 -51.32 37.70 -58.56
C GLU A 221 -50.85 38.91 -57.74
N SER A 222 -51.76 39.64 -57.10
CA SER A 222 -51.47 40.75 -56.20
C SER A 222 -50.82 40.26 -54.89
N GLU A 223 -51.32 39.17 -54.30
CA GLU A 223 -50.72 38.51 -53.13
C GLU A 223 -49.38 37.84 -53.47
N LEU A 224 -49.27 37.17 -54.63
CA LEU A 224 -48.02 36.58 -55.12
C LEU A 224 -46.99 37.65 -55.48
N SER A 225 -47.41 38.81 -56.01
CA SER A 225 -46.53 39.96 -56.26
C SER A 225 -46.12 40.67 -54.98
N SER A 226 -46.99 40.72 -53.97
CA SER A 226 -46.66 41.27 -52.64
C SER A 226 -45.77 40.33 -51.81
N SER A 227 -45.85 39.02 -52.06
CA SER A 227 -45.03 37.97 -51.44
C SER A 227 -43.64 37.83 -52.10
N ARG A 228 -43.49 38.30 -53.35
CA ARG A 228 -42.23 38.31 -54.10
C ARG A 228 -41.30 39.42 -53.57
N MET A 229 -40.64 39.16 -52.45
CA MET A 229 -39.53 39.99 -51.94
C MET A 229 -38.45 40.13 -53.03
N LEU A 230 -38.41 41.28 -53.69
CA LEU A 230 -37.39 41.61 -54.69
C LEU A 230 -36.14 42.12 -53.98
N TYR A 231 -35.15 41.25 -53.84
CA TYR A 231 -33.82 41.64 -53.35
C TYR A 231 -33.14 42.55 -54.37
N SER A 232 -32.46 43.58 -53.87
CA SER A 232 -31.66 44.48 -54.70
C SER A 232 -30.44 43.76 -55.28
N LYS A 233 -29.92 44.30 -56.39
CA LYS A 233 -28.71 43.77 -57.04
C LYS A 233 -27.49 43.83 -56.12
N GLU A 234 -27.49 44.76 -55.17
CA GLU A 234 -26.44 44.97 -54.18
C GLU A 234 -26.49 43.91 -53.08
N GLU A 235 -27.68 43.55 -52.59
CA GLU A 235 -27.88 42.44 -51.64
C GLU A 235 -27.49 41.08 -52.25
N ALA A 236 -27.79 40.86 -53.54
CA ALA A 236 -27.38 39.65 -54.25
C ALA A 236 -25.84 39.55 -54.42
N LYS A 237 -25.16 40.67 -54.70
CA LYS A 237 -23.69 40.72 -54.75
C LYS A 237 -23.07 40.44 -53.39
N GLU A 238 -23.63 40.99 -52.32
CA GLU A 238 -23.16 40.75 -50.96
C GLU A 238 -23.37 39.28 -50.54
N ALA A 239 -24.53 38.70 -50.86
CA ALA A 239 -24.80 37.28 -50.66
C ALA A 239 -23.80 36.38 -51.41
N LEU A 240 -23.48 36.72 -52.67
CA LEU A 240 -22.48 35.98 -53.45
C LEU A 240 -21.08 36.09 -52.84
N ALA A 241 -20.71 37.25 -52.30
CA ALA A 241 -19.44 37.44 -51.61
C ALA A 241 -19.33 36.56 -50.36
N LYS A 242 -20.41 36.48 -49.55
CA LYS A 242 -20.48 35.63 -48.34
C LYS A 242 -20.36 34.14 -48.67
N ILE A 243 -20.97 33.68 -49.76
CA ILE A 243 -20.81 32.28 -50.22
C ILE A 243 -19.38 32.00 -50.66
N LYS A 244 -18.77 32.91 -51.44
CA LYS A 244 -17.36 32.76 -51.88
C LYS A 244 -16.39 32.76 -50.70
N GLU A 245 -16.62 33.61 -49.71
CA GLU A 245 -15.84 33.63 -48.47
C GLU A 245 -15.96 32.31 -47.71
N ALA A 246 -17.18 31.79 -47.53
CA ALA A 246 -17.41 30.49 -46.91
C ALA A 246 -16.73 29.34 -47.65
N LEU A 247 -16.75 29.34 -48.99
CA LEU A 247 -16.06 28.34 -49.82
C LEU A 247 -14.53 28.41 -49.71
N ASN A 248 -13.98 29.58 -49.36
CA ASN A 248 -12.54 29.76 -49.11
C ASN A 248 -12.13 29.35 -47.68
N THR A 249 -13.09 29.09 -46.79
CA THR A 249 -12.81 28.57 -45.44
C THR A 249 -12.77 27.05 -45.41
N THR A 250 -12.01 26.48 -44.47
CA THR A 250 -11.96 25.03 -44.30
C THR A 250 -13.34 24.48 -43.86
N PRO A 251 -13.80 23.35 -44.43
CA PRO A 251 -15.15 22.82 -44.16
C PRO A 251 -15.46 22.58 -42.68
N VAL A 252 -14.45 22.23 -41.86
CA VAL A 252 -14.56 22.08 -40.40
C VAL A 252 -15.09 23.35 -39.73
N ASN A 253 -14.66 24.52 -40.21
CA ASN A 253 -15.00 25.81 -39.63
C ASN A 253 -16.40 26.29 -40.01
N LEU A 254 -17.08 25.60 -40.93
CA LEU A 254 -18.48 25.90 -41.30
C LEU A 254 -19.49 25.23 -40.36
N ASN A 255 -19.04 24.27 -39.52
CA ASN A 255 -19.90 23.59 -38.56
C ASN A 255 -20.17 24.42 -37.29
N ASP A 256 -19.53 25.58 -37.13
CA ASP A 256 -19.86 26.53 -36.06
C ASP A 256 -21.28 27.06 -36.30
N SER A 257 -22.16 26.88 -35.31
CA SER A 257 -23.59 27.24 -35.38
C SER A 257 -23.85 28.70 -35.77
N GLY A 258 -22.88 29.59 -35.58
CA GLY A 258 -22.95 31.00 -35.97
C GLY A 258 -22.60 31.31 -37.44
N LYS A 259 -21.92 30.41 -38.17
CA LYS A 259 -21.43 30.68 -39.54
C LYS A 259 -22.30 30.08 -40.65
N PHE A 260 -23.04 29.01 -40.34
CA PHE A 260 -23.94 28.39 -41.31
C PHE A 260 -25.23 29.20 -41.54
N SER A 261 -25.71 29.92 -40.52
CA SER A 261 -26.93 30.74 -40.62
C SER A 261 -26.80 31.92 -41.61
N PRO A 262 -25.71 32.71 -41.59
CA PRO A 262 -25.46 33.73 -42.62
C PRO A 262 -25.31 33.16 -44.03
N LEU A 263 -24.71 31.97 -44.16
CA LEU A 263 -24.53 31.29 -45.44
C LEU A 263 -25.87 30.83 -46.02
N LYS A 264 -26.73 30.23 -45.18
CA LYS A 264 -28.10 29.87 -45.53
C LYS A 264 -28.93 31.07 -45.98
N GLN A 265 -28.81 32.21 -45.29
CA GLN A 265 -29.47 33.44 -45.70
C GLN A 265 -28.96 33.94 -47.07
N ALA A 266 -27.65 33.90 -47.31
CA ALA A 266 -27.06 34.29 -48.59
C ALA A 266 -27.54 33.41 -49.76
N ILE A 267 -27.63 32.09 -49.55
CA ILE A 267 -28.15 31.15 -50.55
C ILE A 267 -29.65 31.44 -50.83
N MET A 268 -30.44 31.70 -49.80
CA MET A 268 -31.86 32.03 -49.93
C MET A 268 -32.10 33.36 -50.70
N ILE A 269 -31.25 34.37 -50.47
CA ILE A 269 -31.31 35.66 -51.19
C ILE A 269 -31.06 35.45 -52.68
N LEU A 270 -30.03 34.66 -53.04
CA LEU A 270 -29.68 34.39 -54.43
C LEU A 270 -30.70 33.50 -55.16
N ALA A 271 -31.28 32.50 -54.48
CA ALA A 271 -32.32 31.65 -55.06
C ALA A 271 -33.60 32.43 -55.41
N ARG A 272 -33.87 33.55 -54.72
CA ARG A 272 -35.08 34.38 -54.89
C ARG A 272 -34.84 35.66 -55.71
N PHE A 273 -33.61 35.92 -56.16
CA PHE A 273 -33.26 37.10 -56.95
C PHE A 273 -33.72 36.97 -58.41
N ASP A 274 -34.53 37.92 -58.90
CA ASP A 274 -35.04 38.00 -60.27
C ASP A 274 -34.61 39.36 -60.91
N GLY A 275 -33.36 39.45 -61.37
CA GLY A 275 -32.79 40.65 -62.01
C GLY A 275 -32.87 40.63 -63.54
N SER A 276 -33.31 41.73 -64.15
CA SER A 276 -33.80 41.88 -65.53
C SER A 276 -32.80 41.73 -66.71
N SER A 277 -31.60 41.17 -66.52
CA SER A 277 -30.61 41.04 -67.62
C SER A 277 -29.94 39.67 -67.76
N THR A 278 -30.01 38.81 -66.74
CA THR A 278 -29.53 37.41 -66.75
C THR A 278 -30.20 36.68 -65.58
N THR A 279 -31.44 36.24 -65.77
CA THR A 279 -32.22 35.53 -64.75
C THR A 279 -31.68 34.12 -64.58
N LEU A 280 -31.34 33.70 -63.35
CA LEU A 280 -30.96 32.31 -63.08
C LEU A 280 -32.11 31.38 -63.50
N THR A 281 -31.79 30.31 -64.21
CA THR A 281 -32.79 29.30 -64.59
C THR A 281 -33.35 28.62 -63.33
N ILE A 282 -34.56 28.06 -63.43
CA ILE A 282 -35.16 27.28 -62.34
C ILE A 282 -34.21 26.16 -61.88
N GLU A 283 -33.50 25.56 -62.83
CA GLU A 283 -32.49 24.52 -62.61
C GLU A 283 -31.32 25.03 -61.76
N GLN A 284 -30.77 26.20 -62.09
CA GLN A 284 -29.69 26.84 -61.32
C GLN A 284 -30.12 27.24 -59.90
N LYS A 285 -31.38 27.63 -59.70
CA LYS A 285 -31.94 27.94 -58.38
C LYS A 285 -32.09 26.68 -57.51
N ASN A 286 -32.50 25.57 -58.11
CA ASN A 286 -32.58 24.28 -57.43
C ASN A 286 -31.18 23.73 -57.08
N GLU A 287 -30.20 23.90 -57.97
CA GLU A 287 -28.80 23.58 -57.67
C GLU A 287 -28.24 24.39 -56.50
N LEU A 288 -28.64 25.66 -56.37
CA LEU A 288 -28.21 26.52 -55.27
C LEU A 288 -28.76 26.06 -53.91
N LEU A 289 -29.99 25.55 -53.88
CA LEU A 289 -30.61 24.96 -52.68
C LEU A 289 -29.97 23.61 -52.34
N ASP A 290 -29.68 22.77 -53.34
CA ASP A 290 -28.98 21.49 -53.16
C ASP A 290 -27.54 21.71 -52.66
N LEU A 291 -26.90 22.82 -53.05
CA LEU A 291 -25.58 23.22 -52.57
C LEU A 291 -25.56 23.51 -51.06
N GLU A 292 -26.64 24.08 -50.49
CA GLU A 292 -26.74 24.31 -49.04
C GLU A 292 -26.62 22.98 -48.26
N GLU A 293 -27.42 21.98 -48.66
CA GLU A 293 -27.46 20.69 -47.98
C GLU A 293 -26.13 19.95 -48.13
N ARG A 294 -25.50 20.02 -49.32
CA ARG A 294 -24.16 19.46 -49.56
C ARG A 294 -23.09 20.11 -48.70
N LEU A 295 -23.12 21.44 -48.55
CA LEU A 295 -22.15 22.17 -47.73
C LEU A 295 -22.28 21.81 -46.25
N LYS A 296 -23.52 21.68 -45.76
CA LYS A 296 -23.82 21.23 -44.39
C LYS A 296 -23.26 19.83 -44.13
N GLU A 297 -23.54 18.92 -45.05
CA GLU A 297 -23.08 17.53 -44.96
C GLU A 297 -21.54 17.42 -45.04
N LEU A 298 -20.91 18.26 -45.88
CA LEU A 298 -19.45 18.33 -45.97
C LEU A 298 -18.83 18.85 -44.65
N ALA A 299 -19.43 19.87 -44.05
CA ALA A 299 -18.97 20.43 -42.77
C ALA A 299 -19.07 19.42 -41.63
N ASN A 300 -20.19 18.69 -41.55
CA ASN A 300 -20.41 17.62 -40.57
C ASN A 300 -19.39 16.49 -40.72
N ARG A 301 -19.18 16.01 -41.96
CA ARG A 301 -18.18 14.96 -42.25
C ARG A 301 -16.77 15.41 -41.90
N ALA A 302 -16.43 16.67 -42.19
CA ALA A 302 -15.11 17.21 -41.89
C ALA A 302 -14.90 17.35 -40.37
N ALA A 303 -15.91 17.82 -39.62
CA ALA A 303 -15.85 17.92 -38.16
C ALA A 303 -15.71 16.54 -37.51
N LYS A 304 -16.48 15.54 -37.98
CA LYS A 304 -16.35 14.16 -37.52
C LYS A 304 -14.95 13.60 -37.79
N ALA A 305 -14.40 13.83 -38.98
CA ALA A 305 -13.05 13.36 -39.32
C ALA A 305 -11.96 13.99 -38.42
N VAL A 306 -12.09 15.26 -38.03
CA VAL A 306 -11.19 15.90 -37.06
C VAL A 306 -11.34 15.25 -35.68
N GLN A 307 -12.57 15.07 -35.20
CA GLN A 307 -12.83 14.42 -33.92
C GLN A 307 -12.25 13.00 -33.87
N ASP A 308 -12.45 12.20 -34.91
CA ASP A 308 -11.92 10.83 -35.00
C ASP A 308 -10.39 10.84 -35.02
N LYS A 309 -9.77 11.81 -35.69
CA LYS A 309 -8.30 12.00 -35.69
C LYS A 309 -7.78 12.37 -34.30
N ASP A 310 -8.45 13.27 -33.58
CA ASP A 310 -8.05 13.67 -32.23
C ASP A 310 -8.21 12.52 -31.22
N GLN A 311 -9.25 11.69 -31.39
CA GLN A 311 -9.38 10.47 -30.60
C GLN A 311 -8.29 9.45 -30.90
N LEU A 312 -7.89 9.30 -32.17
CA LEU A 312 -6.81 8.40 -32.56
C LEU A 312 -5.49 8.85 -31.94
N THR A 313 -5.13 10.13 -32.04
CA THR A 313 -3.89 10.66 -31.47
C THR A 313 -3.85 10.51 -29.94
N ALA A 314 -4.98 10.74 -29.27
CA ALA A 314 -5.10 10.51 -27.82
C ALA A 314 -4.87 9.02 -27.46
N LYS A 315 -5.48 8.08 -28.20
CA LYS A 315 -5.26 6.64 -27.99
C LYS A 315 -3.82 6.22 -28.27
N GLU A 316 -3.18 6.82 -29.28
CA GLU A 316 -1.78 6.56 -29.61
C GLU A 316 -0.84 7.03 -28.50
N SER A 317 -1.11 8.20 -27.91
CA SER A 317 -0.37 8.71 -26.76
C SER A 317 -0.53 7.82 -25.52
N ILE A 318 -1.75 7.33 -25.23
CA ILE A 318 -2.00 6.38 -24.14
C ILE A 318 -1.24 5.07 -24.41
N LYS A 319 -1.30 4.53 -25.63
CA LYS A 319 -0.57 3.31 -26.03
C LYS A 319 0.92 3.46 -25.80
N GLN A 320 1.53 4.56 -26.27
CA GLN A 320 2.96 4.83 -26.06
C GLN A 320 3.31 4.89 -24.58
N THR A 321 2.49 5.58 -23.77
CA THR A 321 2.70 5.67 -22.32
C THR A 321 2.64 4.29 -21.65
N MET A 322 1.64 3.47 -22.00
CA MET A 322 1.53 2.10 -21.50
C MET A 322 2.73 1.23 -21.92
N THR A 323 3.20 1.37 -23.15
CA THR A 323 4.40 0.66 -23.63
C THR A 323 5.63 1.03 -22.82
N CYS A 324 5.92 2.32 -22.60
CA CYS A 324 7.07 2.74 -21.78
C CYS A 324 6.99 2.23 -20.33
N ASN A 325 5.78 2.21 -19.75
CA ASN A 325 5.57 1.68 -18.39
C ASN A 325 5.83 0.16 -18.33
N LEU A 326 5.39 -0.59 -19.35
CA LEU A 326 5.64 -2.03 -19.45
C LEU A 326 7.14 -2.33 -19.64
N GLU A 327 7.83 -1.57 -20.49
CA GLU A 327 9.27 -1.71 -20.69
C GLU A 327 10.05 -1.44 -19.40
N SER A 328 9.69 -0.38 -18.67
CA SER A 328 10.29 -0.04 -17.37
C SER A 328 10.06 -1.16 -16.34
N SER A 329 8.85 -1.73 -16.32
CA SER A 329 8.52 -2.85 -15.43
C SER A 329 9.29 -4.12 -15.78
N LEU A 330 9.49 -4.39 -17.07
CA LEU A 330 10.27 -5.54 -17.54
C LEU A 330 11.75 -5.42 -17.19
N ILE A 331 12.32 -4.21 -17.27
CA ILE A 331 13.70 -3.95 -16.85
C ILE A 331 13.85 -4.24 -15.35
N ARG A 332 12.98 -3.65 -14.52
CA ARG A 332 12.99 -3.89 -13.06
C ARG A 332 12.81 -5.38 -12.72
N TYR A 333 11.92 -6.08 -13.42
CA TYR A 333 11.73 -7.52 -13.22
C TYR A 333 13.04 -8.29 -13.43
N LYS A 334 13.78 -7.99 -14.51
CA LYS A 334 15.06 -8.64 -14.80
C LYS A 334 16.13 -8.31 -13.77
N GLU A 335 16.17 -7.08 -13.27
CA GLU A 335 17.07 -6.66 -12.19
C GLU A 335 16.79 -7.47 -10.92
N VAL A 336 15.53 -7.51 -10.48
CA VAL A 336 15.12 -8.29 -9.30
C VAL A 336 15.42 -9.78 -9.49
N GLU A 337 15.20 -10.34 -10.68
CA GLU A 337 15.56 -11.74 -10.97
C GLU A 337 17.07 -12.01 -10.78
N THR A 338 17.92 -11.05 -11.14
CA THR A 338 19.38 -11.16 -10.93
C THR A 338 19.77 -11.03 -9.47
N GLU A 339 19.13 -10.14 -8.72
CA GLU A 339 19.34 -9.98 -7.27
C GLU A 339 18.93 -11.25 -6.52
N VAL A 340 17.79 -11.85 -6.87
CA VAL A 340 17.33 -13.13 -6.28
C VAL A 340 18.38 -14.23 -6.51
N LYS A 341 18.93 -14.36 -7.72
CA LYS A 341 19.99 -15.35 -8.00
C LYS A 341 21.24 -15.14 -7.16
N GLN A 342 21.62 -13.88 -6.90
CA GLN A 342 22.76 -13.57 -6.02
C GLN A 342 22.46 -13.97 -4.57
N VAL A 343 21.26 -13.68 -4.07
CA VAL A 343 20.83 -14.06 -2.71
C VAL A 343 20.80 -15.58 -2.57
N ASP A 344 20.28 -16.32 -3.55
CA ASP A 344 20.28 -17.79 -3.54
C ASP A 344 21.69 -18.37 -3.44
N GLN A 345 22.65 -17.76 -4.13
CA GLN A 345 24.05 -18.19 -4.08
C GLN A 345 24.68 -17.93 -2.69
N ILE A 346 24.35 -16.80 -2.06
CA ILE A 346 24.77 -16.49 -0.68
C ILE A 346 24.15 -17.50 0.30
N LEU A 347 22.86 -17.80 0.15
CA LEU A 347 22.17 -18.79 1.00
C LEU A 347 22.79 -20.18 0.86
N ALA A 348 23.19 -20.58 -0.35
CA ALA A 348 23.88 -21.85 -0.57
C ALA A 348 25.23 -21.92 0.16
N ALA A 349 26.05 -20.87 0.05
CA ALA A 349 27.34 -20.79 0.75
C ALA A 349 27.16 -20.82 2.28
N LEU A 350 26.21 -20.06 2.83
CA LEU A 350 25.93 -20.06 4.27
C LEU A 350 25.45 -21.44 4.77
N ARG A 351 24.70 -22.20 3.97
CA ARG A 351 24.29 -23.57 4.34
C ARG A 351 25.49 -24.49 4.50
N GLU A 352 26.47 -24.40 3.60
CA GLU A 352 27.71 -25.18 3.67
C GLU A 352 28.52 -24.82 4.92
N GLU A 353 28.68 -23.52 5.22
CA GLU A 353 29.36 -23.07 6.45
C GLU A 353 28.67 -23.57 7.73
N VAL A 354 27.33 -23.56 7.76
CA VAL A 354 26.54 -24.07 8.89
C VAL A 354 26.75 -25.58 9.05
N GLU A 355 26.80 -26.34 7.96
CA GLU A 355 27.06 -27.78 8.00
C GLU A 355 28.46 -28.08 8.56
N GLU A 356 29.48 -27.33 8.11
CA GLU A 356 30.83 -27.45 8.68
C GLU A 356 30.88 -27.11 10.17
N ALA A 357 30.24 -26.01 10.58
CA ALA A 357 30.18 -25.59 11.97
C ALA A 357 29.51 -26.66 12.85
N GLN A 358 28.45 -27.29 12.34
CA GLN A 358 27.75 -28.37 13.03
C GLN A 358 28.66 -29.60 13.20
N LYS A 359 29.41 -29.99 12.17
CA LYS A 359 30.39 -31.09 12.26
C LYS A 359 31.48 -30.79 13.29
N ARG A 360 31.98 -29.55 13.36
CA ARG A 360 32.96 -29.13 14.39
C ARG A 360 32.36 -29.21 15.79
N LYS A 361 31.11 -28.80 15.98
CA LYS A 361 30.39 -28.91 17.26
C LYS A 361 30.26 -30.36 17.71
N GLU A 362 29.89 -31.28 16.82
CA GLU A 362 29.77 -32.70 17.14
C GLU A 362 31.12 -33.30 17.57
N LYS A 363 32.20 -32.94 16.88
CA LYS A 363 33.56 -33.34 17.26
C LYS A 363 33.92 -32.89 18.68
N MET A 364 33.71 -31.60 18.99
CA MET A 364 33.97 -31.06 20.34
C MET A 364 33.10 -31.74 21.41
N LEU A 365 31.86 -32.08 21.07
CA LEU A 365 30.96 -32.78 22.00
C LEU A 365 31.43 -34.22 22.28
N ALA A 366 31.99 -34.89 21.27
CA ALA A 366 32.63 -36.19 21.44
C ALA A 366 33.91 -36.11 22.29
N GLU A 367 34.77 -35.13 22.02
CA GLU A 367 35.98 -34.86 22.83
C GLU A 367 35.63 -34.59 24.30
N ARG A 368 34.65 -33.72 24.56
CA ARG A 368 34.14 -33.43 25.91
C ARG A 368 33.67 -34.70 26.64
N LYS A 369 32.96 -35.60 25.95
CA LYS A 369 32.52 -36.89 26.53
C LYS A 369 33.71 -37.79 26.87
N GLY A 370 34.75 -37.80 26.03
CA GLY A 370 36.00 -38.52 26.27
C GLY A 370 36.72 -38.03 27.53
N ILE A 371 36.89 -36.70 27.64
CA ILE A 371 37.50 -36.06 28.81
C ILE A 371 36.72 -36.42 30.09
N TYR A 372 35.39 -36.31 30.06
CA TYR A 372 34.57 -36.66 31.22
C TYR A 372 34.77 -38.12 31.68
N ARG A 373 34.84 -39.06 30.74
CA ARG A 373 35.07 -40.48 31.06
C ARG A 373 36.43 -40.69 31.74
N SER A 374 37.49 -40.11 31.16
CA SER A 374 38.85 -40.19 31.73
C SER A 374 38.93 -39.55 33.11
N CYS A 375 38.33 -38.37 33.32
CA CYS A 375 38.26 -37.74 34.65
C CYS A 375 37.52 -38.60 35.67
N LYS A 376 36.44 -39.28 35.24
CA LYS A 376 35.68 -40.17 36.11
C LYS A 376 36.52 -41.39 36.54
N GLU A 377 37.30 -41.96 35.63
CA GLU A 377 38.23 -43.07 35.91
C GLU A 377 39.32 -42.65 36.90
N MET A 378 40.02 -41.54 36.63
CA MET A 378 41.05 -41.01 37.53
C MET A 378 40.52 -40.70 38.93
N LYS A 379 39.27 -40.22 39.04
CA LYS A 379 38.65 -39.99 40.35
C LYS A 379 38.47 -41.29 41.14
N MET A 380 38.03 -42.37 40.47
CA MET A 380 37.87 -43.67 41.13
C MET A 380 39.22 -44.24 41.60
N GLU A 381 40.29 -44.07 40.81
CA GLU A 381 41.65 -44.46 41.21
C GLU A 381 42.15 -43.65 42.40
N LEU A 382 41.91 -42.33 42.40
CA LEU A 382 42.28 -41.46 43.52
C LEU A 382 41.55 -41.85 44.82
N ASP A 383 40.25 -42.16 44.72
CA ASP A 383 39.44 -42.62 45.86
C ASP A 383 39.95 -43.99 46.39
N ALA A 384 40.46 -44.86 45.52
CA ALA A 384 41.06 -46.14 45.91
C ALA A 384 42.40 -45.94 46.63
N LEU A 385 43.30 -45.13 46.06
CA LEU A 385 44.59 -44.78 46.69
C LEU A 385 44.40 -44.10 48.05
N GLY A 386 43.37 -43.26 48.20
CA GLY A 386 43.05 -42.64 49.49
C GLY A 386 42.71 -43.65 50.58
N LYS A 387 42.07 -44.78 50.23
CA LYS A 387 41.80 -45.87 51.18
C LYS A 387 43.05 -46.63 51.54
N GLU A 388 43.87 -46.99 50.54
CA GLU A 388 45.15 -47.67 50.78
C GLU A 388 46.09 -46.82 51.66
N LEU A 389 46.15 -45.51 51.43
CA LEU A 389 46.96 -44.61 52.25
C LEU A 389 46.50 -44.60 53.71
N ALA A 390 45.18 -44.58 53.96
CA ALA A 390 44.64 -44.63 55.32
C ALA A 390 45.00 -45.94 56.04
N GLU A 391 45.04 -47.07 55.33
CA GLU A 391 45.49 -48.36 55.86
C GLU A 391 47.00 -48.34 56.18
N CYS A 392 47.82 -47.79 55.27
CA CYS A 392 49.26 -47.61 55.49
C CYS A 392 49.54 -46.71 56.70
N GLU A 393 48.84 -45.58 56.84
CA GLU A 393 48.98 -44.68 57.98
C GLU A 393 48.61 -45.35 59.31
N ALA A 394 47.53 -46.15 59.33
CA ALA A 394 47.15 -46.92 60.51
C ALA A 394 48.24 -47.94 60.89
N THR A 395 48.78 -48.64 59.90
CA THR A 395 49.84 -49.64 60.11
C THR A 395 51.14 -49.00 60.60
N ALA A 396 51.51 -47.83 60.05
CA ALA A 396 52.69 -47.07 60.46
C ALA A 396 52.58 -46.61 61.93
N LYS A 397 51.40 -46.13 62.36
CA LYS A 397 51.17 -45.75 63.76
C LYS A 397 51.36 -46.92 64.73
N VAL A 398 50.85 -48.10 64.38
CA VAL A 398 51.08 -49.32 65.17
C VAL A 398 52.58 -49.67 65.21
N GLY A 399 53.28 -49.54 64.09
CA GLY A 399 54.73 -49.73 64.03
C GLY A 399 55.52 -48.78 64.94
N GLU A 400 55.17 -47.49 64.97
CA GLU A 400 55.80 -46.50 65.85
C GLU A 400 55.55 -46.78 67.34
N GLU A 401 54.36 -47.28 67.69
CA GLU A 401 54.04 -47.70 69.07
C GLU A 401 54.86 -48.93 69.48
N GLU A 402 54.98 -49.90 68.58
CA GLU A 402 55.78 -51.11 68.81
C GLU A 402 57.28 -50.79 68.90
N GLU A 403 57.82 -49.90 68.06
CA GLU A 403 59.22 -49.46 68.12
C GLU A 403 59.53 -48.84 69.49
N LYS A 404 58.66 -47.96 70.01
CA LYS A 404 58.78 -47.41 71.36
C LYS A 404 58.75 -48.48 72.44
N SER A 405 57.91 -49.51 72.28
CA SER A 405 57.82 -50.65 73.19
C SER A 405 59.12 -51.46 73.21
N VAL A 406 59.64 -51.80 72.03
CA VAL A 406 60.90 -52.54 71.84
C VAL A 406 62.08 -51.77 72.41
N GLU A 407 62.17 -50.47 72.17
CA GLU A 407 63.26 -49.65 72.71
C GLU A 407 63.21 -49.56 74.25
N ALA A 408 62.01 -49.50 74.83
CA ALA A 408 61.85 -49.58 76.28
C ALA A 408 62.24 -50.96 76.84
N GLU A 409 61.92 -52.06 76.16
CA GLU A 409 62.38 -53.41 76.52
C GLU A 409 63.89 -53.55 76.43
N TRP A 410 64.49 -53.07 75.34
CA TRP A 410 65.93 -53.09 75.13
C TRP A 410 66.66 -52.30 76.21
N GLY A 411 66.12 -51.14 76.60
CA GLY A 411 66.60 -50.36 77.75
C GLY A 411 66.62 -51.19 79.04
N ARG A 412 65.50 -51.87 79.37
CA ARG A 412 65.42 -52.75 80.55
C ARG A 412 66.45 -53.88 80.52
N ILE A 413 66.68 -54.48 79.36
CA ILE A 413 67.69 -55.54 79.19
C ILE A 413 69.09 -54.99 79.44
N LYS A 414 69.40 -53.81 78.89
CA LYS A 414 70.70 -53.15 79.10
C LYS A 414 70.94 -52.85 80.58
N ASP A 415 69.94 -52.28 81.27
CA ASP A 415 70.01 -52.01 82.71
C ASP A 415 70.22 -53.30 83.53
N PHE A 416 69.54 -54.39 83.16
CA PHE A 416 69.71 -55.70 83.79
C PHE A 416 71.13 -56.25 83.61
N ILE A 417 71.69 -56.19 82.40
CA ILE A 417 73.06 -56.62 82.13
C ILE A 417 74.06 -55.79 82.94
N SER A 418 73.93 -54.46 82.95
CA SER A 418 74.80 -53.58 83.76
C SER A 418 74.72 -53.89 85.26
N SER A 419 73.54 -54.29 85.77
CA SER A 419 73.37 -54.73 87.17
C SER A 419 74.11 -56.04 87.47
N ILE A 420 74.21 -56.96 86.51
CA ILE A 420 75.01 -58.19 86.63
C ILE A 420 76.50 -57.85 86.61
N GLU A 421 76.94 -57.02 85.66
CA GLU A 421 78.35 -56.60 85.55
C GLU A 421 78.85 -55.94 86.85
N ALA A 422 78.02 -55.11 87.50
CA ALA A 422 78.39 -54.47 88.77
C ALA A 422 78.52 -55.44 89.96
N LYS A 423 78.04 -56.68 89.83
CA LYS A 423 78.08 -57.72 90.89
C LYS A 423 79.19 -58.75 90.68
N ILE A 424 79.82 -58.77 89.51
CA ILE A 424 81.00 -59.58 89.17
C ILE A 424 82.23 -58.74 89.48
#